data_AF-A0A846CAI3-F1
#
_entry.id   AF-A0A846CAI3-F1
#
_cell.length_a   1.000
_cell.length_b   1.000
_cell.length_c   1.000
_cell.angle_alpha   90.00
_cell.angle_beta   90.00
_cell.angle_gamma   90.00
#
_symmetry.space_group_name_H-M   'P 1'
#
loop_
_entity.id
_entity.type
_entity.pdbx_description
1 polymer ?
#
loop_
_entity_poly.entity_id
_entity_poly.type
_entity_poly.pdbx_seq_one_letter_code
_entity_poly.pdbx_strand_id
1 'polypeptide(L)'
;MKKPLFIVGTGRCGSTMLSTMVRQHPTCLSISEFFAGVIDVGFQTEAFFSPTPINGEEFWRFLATCYPRQTLLLRDGLMPKEILYPFDKSSRYNKNIGLPAILFTMLPHLTDEADALFDELHTWVLQRPSVSAVEHTQAMLQYLAERFGKTHWVERCG
;
A
#
# COMPACT_ATOMS: atom_id res chain seq x y z
N MET A 1 13.55 -16.38 3.54
CA MET A 1 12.77 -15.15 3.79
C MET A 1 12.64 -14.99 5.30
N LYS A 2 12.83 -13.78 5.85
CA LYS A 2 12.63 -13.56 7.29
C LYS A 2 11.13 -13.48 7.60
N LYS A 3 10.73 -13.83 8.82
CA LYS A 3 9.30 -13.91 9.20
C LYS A 3 8.62 -12.54 9.03
N PRO A 4 7.46 -12.47 8.36
CA PRO A 4 6.61 -11.27 8.34
C PRO A 4 6.30 -10.75 9.75
N LEU A 5 6.26 -9.42 9.91
CA LEU A 5 5.90 -8.76 11.16
C LEU A 5 4.70 -7.85 10.92
N PHE A 6 3.73 -7.94 11.82
CA PHE A 6 2.49 -7.18 11.76
C PHE A 6 2.23 -6.45 13.08
N ILE A 7 1.87 -5.18 12.99
CA ILE A 7 1.28 -4.41 14.08
C ILE A 7 -0.23 -4.39 13.82
N VAL A 8 -0.99 -5.15 14.60
CA VAL A 8 -2.44 -5.25 14.49
C VAL A 8 -3.07 -4.61 15.72
N GLY A 9 -4.08 -3.77 15.51
CA GLY A 9 -4.78 -3.09 16.59
C GLY A 9 -6.18 -2.66 16.18
N THR A 10 -6.74 -1.74 16.96
CA THR A 10 -8.00 -1.06 16.67
C THR A 10 -7.76 0.43 16.54
N GLY A 11 -8.75 1.13 15.99
CA GLY A 11 -8.70 2.58 15.86
C GLY A 11 -8.33 3.27 17.17
N ARG A 12 -7.35 4.19 17.09
CA ARG A 12 -6.89 5.02 18.22
C ARG A 12 -6.15 4.26 19.34
N CYS A 13 -5.60 3.07 19.09
CA CYS A 13 -4.78 2.33 20.07
C CYS A 13 -3.31 2.79 20.16
N GLY A 14 -2.88 3.75 19.35
CA GLY A 14 -1.49 4.20 19.27
C GLY A 14 -0.61 3.46 18.26
N SER A 15 -1.19 2.60 17.41
CA SER A 15 -0.49 1.89 16.32
C SER A 15 0.25 2.84 15.36
N THR A 16 -0.30 4.03 15.11
CA THR A 16 0.36 5.08 14.32
C THR A 16 1.66 5.54 14.98
N MET A 17 1.65 5.81 16.30
CA MET A 17 2.87 6.22 17.03
C MET A 17 3.93 5.13 16.97
N LEU A 18 3.54 3.86 17.16
CA LEU A 18 4.46 2.74 17.04
C LEU A 18 5.02 2.61 15.62
N SER A 19 4.20 2.77 14.59
CA SER A 19 4.64 2.78 13.18
C SER A 19 5.63 3.92 12.90
N THR A 20 5.44 5.11 13.49
CA THR A 20 6.41 6.21 13.42
C THR A 20 7.74 5.85 14.10
N MET A 21 7.72 5.16 15.24
CA MET A 21 8.95 4.67 15.89
C MET A 21 9.67 3.62 15.03
N VAL A 22 8.92 2.67 14.45
CA VAL A 22 9.49 1.64 13.55
C VAL A 22 10.11 2.26 12.30
N ARG A 23 9.52 3.33 11.76
CA ARG A 23 10.07 4.07 10.62
C ARG A 23 11.49 4.59 10.87
N GLN A 24 11.82 4.94 12.11
CA GLN A 24 13.16 5.39 12.49
C GLN A 24 14.17 4.25 12.69
N HIS A 25 13.69 2.99 12.69
CA HIS A 25 14.56 1.85 12.93
C HIS A 25 15.53 1.64 11.74
N PRO A 26 16.83 1.38 12.00
CA PRO A 26 17.83 1.29 10.93
C PRO A 26 17.53 0.16 9.93
N THR A 27 16.96 -0.95 10.39
CA THR A 27 16.83 -2.17 9.57
C THR A 27 15.40 -2.55 9.18
N CYS A 28 14.39 -1.80 9.64
CA CYS A 28 12.98 -2.09 9.38
C CYS A 28 12.37 -1.04 8.45
N LEU A 29 11.62 -1.48 7.45
CA LEU A 29 10.72 -0.66 6.66
C LEU A 29 9.35 -0.68 7.32
N SER A 30 8.84 0.48 7.77
CA SER A 30 7.45 0.58 8.22
C SER A 30 6.54 0.72 7.01
N ILE A 31 5.71 -0.29 6.76
CA ILE A 31 4.57 -0.22 5.85
C ILE A 31 3.33 0.17 6.69
N SER A 32 2.34 0.78 6.04
CA SER A 32 1.17 1.33 6.69
C SER A 32 -0.06 1.17 5.78
N GLU A 33 -1.10 0.52 6.30
CA GLU A 33 -2.43 0.39 5.68
C GLU A 33 -2.40 -0.25 4.28
N PHE A 34 -1.46 -1.15 4.00
CA PHE A 34 -1.45 -1.89 2.74
C PHE A 34 -2.71 -2.74 2.63
N PHE A 35 -2.98 -3.59 3.62
CA PHE A 35 -4.13 -4.49 3.55
C PHE A 35 -5.46 -3.75 3.68
N ALA A 36 -5.56 -2.76 4.56
CA ALA A 36 -6.75 -1.93 4.66
C ALA A 36 -7.05 -1.20 3.34
N GLY A 37 -6.03 -0.62 2.69
CA GLY A 37 -6.19 0.12 1.44
C GLY A 37 -6.47 -0.77 0.22
N VAL A 38 -5.76 -1.89 0.10
CA VAL A 38 -5.85 -2.78 -1.08
C VAL A 38 -7.04 -3.73 -0.99
N ILE A 39 -7.27 -4.32 0.20
CA ILE A 39 -8.24 -5.38 0.39
C ILE A 39 -9.55 -4.85 0.95
N ASP A 40 -9.53 -4.23 2.13
CA ASP A 40 -10.76 -3.94 2.88
C ASP A 40 -11.60 -2.85 2.19
N VAL A 41 -10.93 -1.80 1.76
CA VAL A 41 -11.50 -0.66 1.02
C VAL A 41 -12.17 -1.12 -0.28
N GLY A 42 -11.58 -2.10 -0.95
CA GLY A 42 -12.07 -2.66 -2.22
C GLY A 42 -12.98 -3.87 -2.09
N PHE A 43 -13.23 -4.37 -0.88
CA PHE A 43 -13.89 -5.66 -0.62
C PHE A 43 -13.27 -6.83 -1.40
N GLN A 44 -11.94 -6.85 -1.51
CA GLN A 44 -11.20 -7.81 -2.34
C GLN A 44 -10.71 -9.04 -1.58
N THR A 45 -11.13 -9.27 -0.33
CA THR A 45 -10.56 -10.30 0.56
C THR A 45 -10.56 -11.69 -0.07
N GLU A 46 -11.71 -12.13 -0.62
CA GLU A 46 -11.82 -13.45 -1.23
C GLU A 46 -10.94 -13.60 -2.48
N ALA A 47 -10.97 -12.61 -3.37
CA ALA A 47 -10.18 -12.63 -4.60
C ALA A 47 -8.67 -12.57 -4.31
N PHE A 48 -8.26 -11.76 -3.33
CA PHE A 48 -6.86 -11.56 -2.98
C PHE A 48 -6.25 -12.78 -2.28
N PHE A 49 -6.99 -13.45 -1.40
CA PHE A 49 -6.50 -14.65 -0.71
C PHE A 49 -6.81 -15.96 -1.45
N SER A 50 -7.34 -15.88 -2.67
CA SER A 50 -7.46 -17.05 -3.53
C SER A 50 -6.07 -17.66 -3.79
N PRO A 51 -5.93 -19.00 -3.74
CA PRO A 51 -4.67 -19.67 -4.07
C PRO A 51 -4.40 -19.69 -5.58
N THR A 52 -5.34 -19.24 -6.42
CA THR A 52 -5.17 -19.21 -7.87
C THR A 52 -3.98 -18.31 -8.25
N PRO A 53 -3.00 -18.82 -9.03
CA PRO A 53 -1.91 -18.01 -9.54
C PRO A 53 -2.44 -16.87 -10.43
N ILE A 54 -1.90 -15.68 -10.21
CA ILE A 54 -2.18 -14.49 -11.01
C ILE A 54 -0.87 -13.90 -11.54
N ASN A 55 -0.91 -13.32 -12.73
CA ASN A 55 0.24 -12.62 -13.30
C ASN A 55 0.43 -11.23 -12.67
N GLY A 56 1.51 -10.55 -13.06
CA GLY A 56 1.81 -9.20 -12.56
C GLY A 56 0.73 -8.17 -12.85
N GLU A 57 0.08 -8.21 -14.01
CA GLU A 57 -0.97 -7.26 -14.39
C GLU A 57 -2.25 -7.46 -13.55
N GLU A 58 -2.62 -8.71 -13.29
CA GLU A 58 -3.69 -9.08 -12.37
C GLU A 58 -3.40 -8.61 -10.94
N PHE A 59 -2.17 -8.81 -10.46
CA PHE A 59 -1.78 -8.31 -9.14
C PHE A 59 -1.78 -6.78 -9.09
N TRP A 60 -1.29 -6.12 -10.13
CA TRP A 60 -1.25 -4.66 -10.22
C TRP A 60 -2.65 -4.04 -10.13
N ARG A 61 -3.68 -4.71 -10.65
CA ARG A 61 -5.07 -4.24 -10.51
C ARG A 61 -5.49 -4.08 -9.04
N PHE A 62 -5.09 -4.97 -8.13
CA PHE A 62 -5.37 -4.78 -6.70
C PHE A 62 -4.73 -3.50 -6.15
N LEU A 63 -3.51 -3.20 -6.57
CA LEU A 63 -2.72 -2.06 -6.09
C LEU A 63 -3.17 -0.73 -6.68
N ALA A 64 -3.51 -0.75 -7.96
CA ALA A 64 -3.69 0.44 -8.80
C ALA A 64 -5.15 0.89 -8.93
N THR A 65 -6.12 0.07 -8.50
CA THR A 65 -7.54 0.38 -8.67
C THR A 65 -7.92 1.62 -7.88
N CYS A 66 -8.56 2.57 -8.57
CA CYS A 66 -9.28 3.68 -7.95
C CYS A 66 -10.70 3.21 -7.62
N TYR A 67 -10.96 2.87 -6.37
CA TYR A 67 -12.26 2.32 -5.98
C TYR A 67 -13.36 3.42 -6.02
N PRO A 68 -14.50 3.21 -6.71
CA PRO A 68 -15.50 4.25 -6.91
C PRO A 68 -16.07 4.86 -5.63
N ARG A 69 -16.29 4.04 -4.59
CA ARG A 69 -16.80 4.52 -3.28
C ARG A 69 -15.84 5.54 -2.66
N GLN A 70 -14.54 5.31 -2.78
CA GLN A 70 -13.49 6.13 -2.23
C GLN A 70 -13.35 7.41 -3.05
N THR A 71 -13.41 7.31 -4.38
CA THR A 71 -13.45 8.48 -5.26
C THR A 71 -14.63 9.40 -4.91
N LEU A 72 -15.82 8.86 -4.62
CA LEU A 72 -16.97 9.65 -4.17
C LEU A 72 -16.70 10.36 -2.84
N LEU A 73 -16.15 9.65 -1.84
CA LEU A 73 -15.79 10.24 -0.55
C LEU A 73 -14.72 11.34 -0.68
N LEU A 74 -13.72 11.13 -1.54
CA LEU A 74 -12.68 12.11 -1.85
C LEU A 74 -13.30 13.38 -2.44
N ARG A 75 -14.16 13.23 -3.46
CA ARG A 75 -14.82 14.34 -4.16
C ARG A 75 -15.68 15.17 -3.21
N ASP A 76 -16.40 14.51 -2.31
CA ASP A 76 -17.34 15.14 -1.39
C ASP A 76 -16.63 15.67 -0.11
N GLY A 77 -15.29 15.58 -0.05
CA GLY A 77 -14.48 16.13 1.04
C GLY A 77 -14.55 15.34 2.35
N LEU A 78 -15.10 14.13 2.33
CA LEU A 78 -15.28 13.24 3.48
C LEU A 78 -14.05 12.38 3.74
N MET A 79 -12.87 12.96 3.54
CA MET A 79 -11.61 12.22 3.60
C MET A 79 -11.24 11.80 5.03
N PRO A 80 -10.91 10.53 5.27
CA PRO A 80 -10.23 10.10 6.48
C PRO A 80 -8.91 10.87 6.67
N LYS A 81 -8.53 11.14 7.91
CA LYS A 81 -7.27 11.83 8.25
C LYS A 81 -6.03 10.98 7.94
N GLU A 82 -6.25 9.70 7.69
CA GLU A 82 -5.27 8.68 7.42
C GLU A 82 -4.72 8.73 5.98
N ILE A 83 -5.36 9.51 5.09
CA ILE A 83 -4.88 9.72 3.72
C ILE A 83 -3.71 10.70 3.74
N LEU A 84 -2.57 10.25 3.21
CA LEU A 84 -1.30 11.00 3.19
C LEU A 84 -0.97 11.59 1.82
N TYR A 85 -1.61 11.12 0.73
CA TYR A 85 -1.35 11.65 -0.60
C TYR A 85 -1.63 13.16 -0.66
N PRO A 86 -0.67 13.98 -1.10
CA PRO A 86 -0.91 15.40 -1.26
C PRO A 86 -1.86 15.60 -2.45
N PHE A 87 -3.04 16.17 -2.21
CA PHE A 87 -3.97 16.59 -3.27
C PHE A 87 -3.74 18.07 -3.62
N ASP A 88 -2.52 18.38 -4.03
CA ASP A 88 -2.16 19.72 -4.50
C ASP A 88 -2.47 19.92 -5.99
N LYS A 89 -2.17 21.10 -6.54
CA LYS A 89 -2.49 21.44 -7.94
C LYS A 89 -1.58 20.73 -8.96
N SER A 90 -0.40 20.30 -8.53
CA SER A 90 0.60 19.61 -9.36
C SER A 90 0.51 18.09 -9.25
N SER A 91 -0.24 17.56 -8.28
CA SER A 91 -0.40 16.13 -8.07
C SER A 91 -0.99 15.45 -9.31
N ARG A 92 -0.45 14.27 -9.63
CA ARG A 92 -0.92 13.44 -10.75
C ARG A 92 -2.38 13.02 -10.56
N TYR A 93 -2.76 12.74 -9.32
CA TYR A 93 -4.11 12.34 -8.95
C TYR A 93 -4.88 13.47 -8.27
N ASN A 94 -6.20 13.48 -8.46
CA ASN A 94 -7.08 14.46 -7.83
C ASN A 94 -8.36 13.80 -7.33
N LYS A 95 -9.07 14.53 -6.47
CA LYS A 95 -10.29 14.05 -5.79
C LYS A 95 -11.42 13.66 -6.74
N ASN A 96 -11.43 14.16 -7.98
CA ASN A 96 -12.48 13.85 -8.96
C ASN A 96 -12.19 12.56 -9.74
N ILE A 97 -10.91 12.29 -10.05
CA ILE A 97 -10.52 11.09 -10.80
C ILE A 97 -10.35 9.87 -9.89
N GLY A 98 -10.08 10.10 -8.61
CA GLY A 98 -9.78 9.06 -7.63
C GLY A 98 -8.29 8.87 -7.41
N LEU A 99 -7.96 7.92 -6.55
CA LEU A 99 -6.59 7.62 -6.16
C LEU A 99 -6.41 6.10 -6.12
N PRO A 100 -5.31 5.55 -6.70
CA PRO A 100 -4.95 4.16 -6.54
C PRO A 100 -4.83 3.74 -5.07
N ALA A 101 -5.20 2.49 -4.77
CA ALA A 101 -5.27 1.95 -3.42
C ALA A 101 -3.98 2.19 -2.59
N ILE A 102 -2.81 1.86 -3.15
CA ILE A 102 -1.54 2.02 -2.42
C ILE A 102 -1.05 3.46 -2.31
N LEU A 103 -1.60 4.39 -3.11
CA LEU A 103 -1.26 5.80 -3.04
C LEU A 103 -1.98 6.53 -1.90
N PHE A 104 -3.06 5.99 -1.32
CA PHE A 104 -3.76 6.65 -0.20
C PHE A 104 -2.84 6.92 1.00
N THR A 105 -2.13 5.89 1.45
CA THR A 105 -1.33 5.96 2.67
C THR A 105 -0.01 5.24 2.51
N MET A 106 -0.01 4.04 1.93
CA MET A 106 1.19 3.18 1.90
C MET A 106 2.39 3.86 1.24
N LEU A 107 2.30 4.29 -0.02
CA LEU A 107 3.45 4.87 -0.71
C LEU A 107 3.85 6.26 -0.20
N PRO A 108 2.93 7.21 0.06
CA PRO A 108 3.30 8.49 0.66
C PRO A 108 3.83 8.35 2.08
N HIS A 109 3.46 7.28 2.80
CA HIS A 109 4.11 6.95 4.07
C HIS A 109 5.58 6.62 3.84
N LEU A 110 6.00 6.01 2.73
CA LEU A 110 7.40 5.62 2.50
C LEU A 110 8.26 6.80 2.04
N THR A 111 7.77 7.61 1.12
CA THR A 111 8.55 8.64 0.41
C THR A 111 7.65 9.81 0.00
N ASP A 112 8.25 11.00 -0.12
CA ASP A 112 7.56 12.18 -0.68
C ASP A 112 7.35 12.02 -2.21
N GLU A 113 8.18 11.22 -2.87
CA GLU A 113 8.10 10.91 -4.32
C GLU A 113 7.19 9.71 -4.61
N ALA A 114 5.98 9.71 -4.06
CA ALA A 114 5.07 8.55 -4.08
C ALA A 114 4.64 8.14 -5.51
N ASP A 115 4.39 9.10 -6.40
CA ASP A 115 4.00 8.84 -7.78
C ASP A 115 5.15 8.18 -8.58
N ALA A 116 6.40 8.60 -8.35
CA ALA A 116 7.56 7.98 -8.99
C ALA A 116 7.78 6.54 -8.50
N LEU A 117 7.60 6.30 -7.20
CA LEU A 117 7.66 4.95 -6.64
C LEU A 117 6.52 4.05 -7.16
N PHE A 118 5.34 4.62 -7.41
CA PHE A 118 4.22 3.91 -8.03
C PHE A 118 4.57 3.43 -9.45
N ASP A 119 5.18 4.28 -10.28
CA ASP A 119 5.60 3.90 -11.64
C ASP A 119 6.76 2.86 -11.62
N GLU A 120 7.69 3.00 -10.67
CA GLU A 120 8.76 2.02 -10.42
C GLU A 120 8.16 0.64 -10.09
N LEU A 121 7.22 0.60 -9.14
CA LEU A 121 6.52 -0.62 -8.73
C LEU A 121 5.72 -1.23 -9.87
N HIS A 122 5.04 -0.43 -10.69
CA HIS A 122 4.31 -0.94 -11.85
C HIS A 122 5.25 -1.74 -12.77
N THR A 123 6.38 -1.15 -13.13
CA THR A 123 7.38 -1.79 -14.00
C THR A 123 7.91 -3.08 -13.37
N TRP A 124 8.22 -3.04 -12.08
CA TRP A 124 8.72 -4.22 -11.35
C TRP A 124 7.67 -5.34 -11.26
N VAL A 125 6.42 -5.00 -10.94
CA VAL A 125 5.31 -5.96 -10.79
C VAL A 125 5.00 -6.66 -12.11
N LEU A 126 4.97 -5.94 -13.24
CA LEU A 126 4.66 -6.53 -14.54
C LEU A 126 5.67 -7.60 -15.00
N GLN A 127 6.90 -7.58 -14.48
CA GLN A 127 7.93 -8.56 -14.80
C GLN A 127 7.86 -9.82 -13.92
N ARG A 128 6.93 -9.88 -12.96
CA ARG A 128 6.81 -10.99 -12.02
C ARG A 128 6.20 -12.24 -12.66
N PRO A 129 6.64 -13.45 -12.27
CA PRO A 129 6.00 -14.68 -12.71
C PRO A 129 4.58 -14.80 -12.14
N SER A 130 3.75 -15.65 -12.75
CA SER A 130 2.43 -15.95 -12.19
C SER A 130 2.54 -16.77 -10.90
N VAL A 131 2.09 -16.19 -9.80
CA VAL A 131 2.09 -16.77 -8.43
C VAL A 131 0.87 -16.24 -7.68
N SER A 132 0.61 -16.70 -6.45
CA SER A 132 -0.50 -16.15 -5.66
C SER A 132 -0.31 -14.66 -5.34
N ALA A 133 -1.39 -13.92 -5.08
CA ALA A 133 -1.29 -12.51 -4.68
C ALA A 133 -0.51 -12.32 -3.37
N VAL A 134 -0.56 -13.31 -2.47
CA VAL A 134 0.23 -13.32 -1.23
C VAL A 134 1.72 -13.39 -1.52
N GLU A 135 2.15 -14.25 -2.45
CA GLU A 135 3.55 -14.36 -2.86
C GLU A 135 4.04 -13.09 -3.56
N HIS A 136 3.21 -12.49 -4.43
CA HIS A 136 3.51 -11.18 -5.02
C HIS A 136 3.67 -10.11 -3.96
N THR A 137 2.78 -10.07 -2.96
CA THR A 137 2.84 -9.11 -1.85
C THR A 137 4.13 -9.27 -1.06
N GLN A 138 4.49 -10.50 -0.67
CA GLN A 138 5.73 -10.77 0.05
C GLN A 138 6.96 -10.33 -0.75
N ALA A 139 7.00 -10.64 -2.04
CA ALA A 139 8.09 -10.24 -2.92
C ALA A 139 8.15 -8.71 -3.08
N MET A 140 7.01 -8.03 -3.23
CA MET A 140 6.94 -6.58 -3.38
C MET A 140 7.38 -5.84 -2.11
N LEU A 141 6.89 -6.26 -0.94
CA LEU A 141 7.29 -5.64 0.33
C LEU A 141 8.78 -5.88 0.63
N GLN A 142 9.32 -7.04 0.25
CA GLN A 142 10.75 -7.31 0.33
C GLN A 142 11.55 -6.44 -0.64
N TYR A 143 11.10 -6.30 -1.89
CA TYR A 143 11.70 -5.38 -2.87
C TYR A 143 11.74 -3.95 -2.35
N LEU A 144 10.63 -3.46 -1.78
CA LEU A 144 10.59 -2.14 -1.15
C LEU A 144 11.55 -2.04 0.03
N ALA A 145 11.63 -3.05 0.90
CA ALA A 145 12.58 -3.04 2.00
C ALA A 145 14.02 -2.87 1.50
N GLU A 146 14.42 -3.65 0.50
CA GLU A 146 15.75 -3.56 -0.12
C GLU A 146 15.99 -2.20 -0.79
N ARG A 147 14.99 -1.69 -1.53
CA ARG A 147 15.00 -0.39 -2.20
C ARG A 147 15.22 0.79 -1.23
N PHE A 148 14.81 0.65 0.02
CA PHE A 148 15.01 1.63 1.10
C PHE A 148 16.16 1.26 2.06
N GLY A 149 17.02 0.31 1.68
CA GLY A 149 18.19 -0.09 2.49
C GLY A 149 17.83 -0.81 3.79
N LYS A 150 16.63 -1.40 3.86
CA LYS A 150 16.11 -2.14 5.01
C LYS A 150 16.24 -3.65 4.75
N THR A 151 16.16 -4.43 5.83
CA THR A 151 16.31 -5.90 5.76
C THR A 151 15.05 -6.65 6.16
N HIS A 152 14.04 -5.93 6.66
CA HIS A 152 12.71 -6.45 7.00
C HIS A 152 11.68 -5.37 6.74
N TRP A 153 10.44 -5.79 6.51
CA TRP A 153 9.28 -4.92 6.53
C TRP A 153 8.41 -5.26 7.73
N VAL A 154 7.72 -4.25 8.26
CA VAL A 154 6.73 -4.36 9.31
C VAL A 154 5.48 -3.67 8.79
N GLU A 155 4.41 -4.42 8.60
CA GLU A 155 3.13 -3.86 8.16
C GLU A 155 2.28 -3.48 9.37
N ARG A 156 1.68 -2.30 9.33
CA ARG A 156 0.73 -1.83 10.34
C ARG A 156 -0.65 -1.71 9.73
N CYS A 157 -1.63 -2.33 10.40
CA CYS A 157 -3.04 -2.30 10.06
C CYS A 157 -3.85 -2.12 11.36
N GLY A 158 -4.67 -1.08 11.48
CA GLY A 158 -5.47 -0.86 12.69
C GLY A 158 -6.39 0.34 12.67
#